data_AF-A0A4Q3TN59-F1
#
_entry.id   AF-A0A4Q3TN59-F1
#
_cell.length_a   1.000
_cell.length_b   1.000
_cell.length_c   1.000
_cell.angle_alpha   90.00
_cell.angle_beta   90.00
_cell.angle_gamma   90.00
#
_symmetry.space_group_name_H-M   'P 1'
#
loop_
_entity.id
_entity.type
_entity.pdbx_description
1 polymer ?
#
loop_
_entity_poly.entity_id
_entity_poly.type
_entity_poly.pdbx_seq_one_letter_code
_entity_poly.pdbx_strand_id
1 'polypeptide(L)'
;MTQLTSPLHIGIAEFAEPTLLLIGDAVAFAWLAEQVDARRDIKLAETHGVACQAAVDLHLIPATRSGRLTRLSDEFGWEISAIEAQQMAQQLRELAATTSPAHAYLDTQSNMTGVQVVASKGEYDPVKVFAA
;
A
#
# COMPACT_ATOMS: atom_id res chain seq x y z
N MET A 1 -16.38 4.43 11.39
CA MET A 1 -15.36 4.05 10.39
C MET A 1 -14.92 5.34 9.72
N THR A 2 -13.64 5.70 9.82
CA THR A 2 -13.08 6.88 9.14
C THR A 2 -13.09 6.61 7.63
N GLN A 3 -13.85 7.38 6.87
CA GLN A 3 -13.83 7.31 5.41
C GLN A 3 -12.55 7.97 4.89
N LEU A 4 -11.98 7.42 3.82
CA LEU A 4 -10.88 8.03 3.12
C LEU A 4 -11.39 9.28 2.39
N THR A 5 -10.82 10.45 2.70
CA THR A 5 -11.26 11.75 2.15
C THR A 5 -10.31 12.33 1.10
N SER A 6 -9.21 11.64 0.82
CA SER A 6 -8.21 12.05 -0.18
C SER A 6 -7.82 10.84 -1.04
N PRO A 7 -7.56 10.99 -2.34
CA PRO A 7 -7.36 9.85 -3.21
C PRO A 7 -6.09 9.07 -2.86
N LEU A 8 -6.22 7.75 -2.77
CA LEU A 8 -5.11 6.81 -2.76
C LEU A 8 -5.11 6.08 -4.11
N HIS A 9 -4.00 6.09 -4.82
CA HIS A 9 -3.85 5.35 -6.07
C HIS A 9 -2.98 4.12 -5.83
N ILE A 10 -3.29 3.04 -6.54
CA ILE A 10 -2.48 1.82 -6.52
C ILE A 10 -2.30 1.27 -7.92
N GLY A 11 -1.10 0.78 -8.22
CA GLY A 11 -0.76 0.18 -9.50
C GLY A 11 0.60 -0.50 -9.46
N ILE A 12 0.98 -1.10 -10.58
CA ILE A 12 2.32 -1.64 -10.77
C ILE A 12 3.13 -0.63 -11.59
N ALA A 13 4.24 -0.18 -11.03
CA ALA A 13 5.22 0.64 -11.70
C ALA A 13 6.37 -0.25 -12.19
N GLU A 14 6.67 -0.15 -13.48
CA GLU A 14 7.80 -0.82 -14.13
C GLU A 14 9.08 0.03 -13.95
N PHE A 15 9.67 -0.03 -12.75
CA PHE A 15 10.99 0.53 -12.50
C PHE A 15 12.09 -0.48 -12.89
N ALA A 16 13.25 -0.43 -12.22
CA ALA A 16 14.27 -1.47 -12.40
C ALA A 16 13.77 -2.86 -11.96
N GLU A 17 12.90 -2.88 -10.94
CA GLU A 17 12.16 -4.05 -10.48
C GLU A 17 10.66 -3.71 -10.48
N PRO A 18 9.77 -4.67 -10.81
CA PRO A 18 8.34 -4.46 -10.70
C PRO A 18 7.96 -4.02 -9.29
N THR A 19 7.24 -2.91 -9.17
CA THR A 19 6.93 -2.29 -7.87
C THR A 19 5.43 -2.09 -7.74
N LEU A 20 4.83 -2.67 -6.70
CA LEU A 20 3.48 -2.33 -6.27
C LEU A 20 3.55 -0.97 -5.56
N LEU A 21 3.05 0.06 -6.25
CA LEU A 21 3.20 1.44 -5.83
C LEU A 21 1.86 1.99 -5.34
N LEU A 22 1.86 2.47 -4.09
CA LEU A 22 0.76 3.23 -3.50
C LEU A 22 1.11 4.72 -3.55
N ILE A 23 0.25 5.54 -4.15
CA ILE A 23 0.45 6.98 -4.30
C ILE A 23 -0.69 7.72 -3.62
N GLY A 24 -0.37 8.50 -2.58
CA GLY A 24 -1.36 9.23 -1.81
C GLY A 24 -0.76 10.46 -1.16
N ASP A 25 -1.60 11.20 -0.44
CA ASP A 25 -1.17 12.30 0.41
C ASP A 25 -1.05 11.88 1.89
N ALA A 26 -0.78 12.84 2.76
CA ALA A 26 -0.67 12.60 4.20
C ALA A 26 -1.97 12.02 4.81
N VAL A 27 -3.13 12.45 4.32
CA VAL A 27 -4.43 11.98 4.83
C VAL A 27 -4.66 10.53 4.43
N ALA A 28 -4.36 10.18 3.18
CA ALA A 28 -4.49 8.82 2.68
C ALA A 28 -3.57 7.84 3.43
N PHE A 29 -2.31 8.22 3.68
CA PHE A 29 -1.37 7.35 4.40
C PHE A 29 -1.66 7.26 5.89
N ALA A 30 -2.13 8.33 6.53
CA ALA A 30 -2.60 8.27 7.91
C ALA A 30 -3.81 7.33 8.05
N TRP A 31 -4.78 7.43 7.12
CA TRP A 31 -5.94 6.54 7.09
C TRP A 31 -5.54 5.06 6.89
N LEU A 32 -4.62 4.78 5.97
CA LEU A 32 -4.14 3.43 5.71
C LEU A 32 -3.39 2.87 6.92
N ALA A 33 -2.59 3.70 7.59
CA ALA A 33 -1.92 3.30 8.83
C ALA A 33 -2.92 2.91 9.93
N GLU A 34 -4.00 3.67 10.13
CA GLU A 34 -5.06 3.33 11.09
C GLU A 34 -5.72 1.99 10.76
N GLN A 35 -5.97 1.76 9.48
CA GLN A 35 -6.59 0.54 8.96
C GLN A 35 -5.71 -0.70 9.21
N VAL A 36 -4.41 -0.60 8.89
CA VAL A 36 -3.42 -1.65 9.09
C VAL A 36 -3.19 -1.92 10.58
N ASP A 37 -3.04 -0.88 11.40
CA ASP A 37 -2.81 -1.01 12.85
C ASP A 37 -4.03 -1.62 13.56
N ALA A 38 -5.24 -1.29 13.10
CA ALA A 38 -6.47 -1.93 13.55
C ALA A 38 -6.62 -3.39 13.07
N ARG A 39 -5.68 -3.89 12.26
CA ARG A 39 -5.67 -5.23 11.67
C ARG A 39 -7.00 -5.56 11.01
N ARG A 40 -7.45 -4.66 10.14
CA ARG A 40 -8.67 -4.86 9.36
C ARG A 40 -8.37 -5.64 8.09
N ASP A 41 -9.31 -6.51 7.76
CA ASP A 41 -9.41 -7.12 6.45
C ASP A 41 -9.91 -6.05 5.47
N ILE A 42 -9.09 -5.67 4.49
CA ILE A 42 -9.38 -4.56 3.58
C ILE A 42 -8.96 -4.90 2.17
N LYS A 43 -9.92 -4.85 1.26
CA LYS A 43 -9.70 -4.82 -0.18
C LYS A 43 -9.68 -3.36 -0.65
N LEU A 44 -8.55 -2.92 -1.20
CA LEU A 44 -8.36 -1.51 -1.54
C LEU A 44 -9.30 -1.07 -2.68
N ALA A 45 -9.55 -1.91 -3.70
CA ALA A 45 -10.50 -1.56 -4.76
C ALA A 45 -11.95 -1.37 -4.28
N GLU A 46 -12.32 -1.93 -3.12
CA GLU A 46 -13.66 -1.76 -2.52
C GLU A 46 -13.76 -0.51 -1.64
N THR A 47 -12.63 0.17 -1.40
CA THR A 47 -12.57 1.34 -0.53
C THR A 47 -12.87 2.61 -1.34
N HIS A 48 -13.90 3.35 -0.92
CA HIS A 48 -14.20 4.67 -1.49
C HIS A 48 -13.00 5.61 -1.37
N GLY A 49 -12.62 6.27 -2.46
CA GLY A 49 -11.45 7.14 -2.51
C GLY A 49 -10.15 6.44 -2.92
N VAL A 50 -10.20 5.14 -3.22
CA VAL A 50 -9.08 4.42 -3.84
C VAL A 50 -9.29 4.32 -5.35
N ALA A 51 -8.25 4.61 -6.11
CA ALA A 51 -8.20 4.43 -7.56
C ALA A 51 -7.14 3.38 -7.93
N CYS A 52 -7.60 2.26 -8.48
CA CYS A 52 -6.73 1.15 -8.89
C CYS A 52 -6.43 1.20 -10.39
N GLN A 53 -5.18 0.92 -10.77
CA GLN A 53 -4.85 0.53 -12.14
C GLN A 53 -5.66 -0.72 -12.52
N ALA A 54 -6.07 -0.83 -13.77
CA ALA A 54 -6.83 -2.00 -14.23
C ALA A 54 -6.07 -3.29 -13.90
N ALA A 55 -6.80 -4.28 -13.37
CA ALA A 55 -6.20 -5.57 -12.99
C ALA A 55 -5.09 -5.48 -11.91
N VAL A 56 -5.10 -4.43 -11.08
CA VAL A 56 -4.25 -4.34 -9.88
C VAL A 56 -5.12 -4.03 -8.68
N ASP A 57 -5.20 -4.95 -7.73
CA ASP A 57 -5.81 -4.71 -6.42
C ASP A 57 -4.91 -5.22 -5.31
N LEU A 58 -5.06 -4.68 -4.11
CA LEU A 58 -4.37 -5.12 -2.91
C LEU A 58 -5.39 -5.43 -1.82
N HIS A 59 -5.38 -6.69 -1.38
CA HIS A 59 -6.14 -7.19 -0.27
C HIS A 59 -5.21 -7.39 0.94
N LEU A 60 -5.41 -6.59 1.98
CA LEU A 60 -4.71 -6.71 3.25
C LEU A 60 -5.49 -7.66 4.17
N ILE A 61 -4.86 -8.76 4.56
CA ILE A 61 -5.47 -9.85 5.31
C ILE A 61 -4.73 -10.01 6.64
N PRO A 62 -5.37 -9.76 7.79
CA PRO A 62 -4.76 -9.99 9.09
C PRO A 62 -4.38 -11.45 9.29
N ALA A 63 -3.11 -11.70 9.60
CA ALA A 63 -2.59 -13.04 9.83
C ALA A 63 -2.07 -13.21 11.27
N THR A 64 -2.20 -14.43 11.80
CA THR A 64 -1.83 -14.72 13.19
C THR A 64 -0.36 -15.10 13.38
N ARG A 65 0.34 -15.54 12.32
CA ARG A 65 1.66 -16.18 12.47
C ARG A 65 2.76 -15.64 11.56
N SER A 66 2.48 -15.40 10.29
CA SER A 66 3.47 -14.95 9.32
C SER A 66 2.82 -14.04 8.30
N GLY A 67 3.56 -13.04 7.83
CA GLY A 67 3.17 -12.29 6.65
C GLY A 67 3.63 -12.95 5.38
N ARG A 68 2.85 -12.73 4.33
CA ARG A 68 3.14 -13.19 3.00
C ARG A 68 2.41 -12.32 2.01
N LEU A 69 3.16 -11.74 1.09
CA LEU A 69 2.59 -11.19 -0.12
C LEU A 69 2.46 -12.31 -1.15
N THR A 70 1.29 -12.40 -1.79
CA THR A 70 1.00 -13.34 -2.86
C THR A 70 0.34 -12.59 -4.01
N ARG A 71 0.54 -13.08 -5.23
CA ARG A 71 -0.16 -12.57 -6.41
C ARG A 71 -1.01 -13.69 -7.00
N LEU A 72 -2.31 -13.45 -7.12
CA LEU A 72 -3.27 -14.33 -7.76
C LEU A 72 -3.88 -13.57 -8.94
N SER A 73 -3.31 -13.79 -10.14
CA SER A 73 -3.63 -13.04 -11.35
C SER A 73 -3.42 -11.52 -11.16
N ASP A 74 -4.52 -10.81 -10.91
CA ASP A 74 -4.65 -9.36 -10.90
C ASP A 74 -4.80 -8.80 -9.47
N GLU A 75 -4.79 -9.69 -8.48
CA GLU A 75 -4.97 -9.35 -7.06
C GLU A 75 -3.71 -9.72 -6.28
N PHE A 76 -3.21 -8.75 -5.52
CA PHE A 76 -2.18 -8.94 -4.51
C PHE A 76 -2.86 -9.24 -3.18
N GLY A 77 -2.70 -10.46 -2.67
CA GLY A 77 -3.12 -10.83 -1.33
C GLY A 77 -1.94 -10.68 -0.37
N TRP A 78 -2.02 -9.75 0.57
CA TRP A 78 -1.01 -9.55 1.59
C TRP A 78 -1.53 -10.00 2.95
N GLU A 79 -1.11 -11.19 3.36
CA GLU A 79 -1.21 -11.64 4.74
C GLU A 79 -0.23 -10.81 5.59
N ILE A 80 -0.73 -10.09 6.60
CA ILE A 80 0.07 -9.21 7.45
C ILE A 80 0.02 -9.72 8.89
N SER A 81 1.15 -10.13 9.44
CA SER A 81 1.25 -10.48 10.85
C SER A 81 1.14 -9.23 11.75
N ALA A 82 0.87 -9.43 13.05
CA ALA A 82 0.76 -8.30 13.98
C ALA A 82 2.02 -7.42 14.05
N ILE A 83 3.22 -8.00 13.89
CA ILE A 83 4.48 -7.26 13.92
C ILE A 83 4.63 -6.42 12.66
N GLU A 84 4.33 -7.01 11.49
CA GLU A 84 4.41 -6.31 10.21
C GLU A 84 3.36 -5.20 10.13
N ALA A 85 2.16 -5.43 10.66
CA ALA A 85 1.13 -4.40 10.75
C ALA A 85 1.62 -3.18 11.55
N GLN A 86 2.27 -3.40 12.70
CA GLN A 86 2.83 -2.32 13.51
C GLN A 86 3.94 -1.56 12.77
N GLN A 87 4.85 -2.29 12.11
CA GLN A 87 5.95 -1.68 11.34
C GLN A 87 5.43 -0.89 10.15
N MET A 88 4.56 -1.48 9.34
CA MET A 88 3.93 -0.84 8.18
C MET A 88 3.13 0.40 8.61
N ALA A 89 2.31 0.30 9.66
CA ALA A 89 1.55 1.44 10.16
C ALA A 89 2.48 2.56 10.64
N GLN A 90 3.60 2.23 11.28
CA GLN A 90 4.60 3.23 11.68
C GLN A 90 5.24 3.92 10.47
N GLN A 91 5.68 3.16 9.47
CA GLN A 91 6.26 3.71 8.23
C GLN A 91 5.28 4.63 7.49
N LEU A 92 4.00 4.24 7.42
CA LEU A 92 2.96 5.05 6.80
C LEU A 92 2.69 6.35 7.57
N ARG A 93 2.68 6.31 8.91
CA ARG A 93 2.56 7.51 9.76
C ARG A 93 3.75 8.44 9.59
N GLU A 94 4.95 7.90 9.57
CA GLU A 94 6.18 8.67 9.33
C GLU A 94 6.14 9.34 7.96
N LEU A 95 5.77 8.58 6.92
CA LEU A 95 5.58 9.11 5.58
C LEU A 95 4.54 10.23 5.56
N ALA A 96 3.38 10.04 6.20
CA ALA A 96 2.33 11.05 6.30
C ALA A 96 2.80 12.33 7.00
N ALA A 97 3.65 12.22 8.03
CA ALA A 97 4.18 13.35 8.78
C ALA A 97 5.28 14.14 8.05
N THR A 98 5.87 13.58 6.99
CA THR A 98 6.90 14.29 6.21
C THR A 98 6.32 15.52 5.50
N THR A 99 7.05 16.64 5.52
CA THR A 99 6.63 17.90 4.87
C THR A 99 7.06 17.97 3.39
N SER A 100 8.01 17.14 2.98
CA SER A 100 8.56 17.10 1.62
C SER A 100 8.09 15.84 0.89
N PRO A 101 8.25 15.77 -0.45
CA PRO A 101 8.10 14.51 -1.18
C PRO A 101 9.01 13.42 -0.63
N ALA A 102 8.48 12.20 -0.49
CA ALA A 102 9.19 11.05 0.08
C ALA A 102 8.46 9.74 -0.27
N HIS A 103 9.15 8.61 -0.07
CA HIS A 103 8.57 7.27 -0.09
C HIS A 103 9.01 6.42 1.11
N ALA A 104 8.29 5.34 1.33
CA ALA A 104 8.61 4.28 2.28
C ALA A 104 8.49 2.91 1.60
N TYR A 105 9.48 2.05 1.83
CA TYR A 105 9.43 0.63 1.48
C TYR A 105 8.64 -0.11 2.56
N LEU A 106 7.51 -0.68 2.18
CA LEU A 106 6.56 -1.34 3.09
C LEU A 106 6.80 -2.84 3.21
N ASP A 107 7.54 -3.41 2.26
CA ASP A 107 7.84 -4.83 2.22
C ASP A 107 8.79 -5.25 3.36
N THR A 108 8.46 -6.39 3.98
CA THR A 108 9.29 -7.01 5.01
C THR A 108 10.25 -8.01 4.37
N GLN A 109 11.29 -8.43 5.10
CA GLN A 109 12.34 -9.32 4.59
C GLN A 109 11.84 -10.64 3.96
N SER A 110 10.58 -11.05 4.18
CA SER A 110 9.97 -12.28 3.66
C SER A 110 9.14 -12.08 2.38
N ASN A 111 9.37 -11.00 1.63
CA ASN A 111 8.68 -10.75 0.37
C ASN A 111 9.11 -11.75 -0.73
N MET A 112 8.27 -12.77 -1.00
CA MET A 112 8.56 -13.85 -1.96
C MET A 112 7.94 -13.64 -3.35
N THR A 113 7.28 -12.51 -3.61
CA THR A 113 6.62 -12.27 -4.92
C THR A 113 7.55 -11.74 -5.99
N GLY A 114 8.74 -11.26 -5.61
CA GLY A 114 9.64 -10.54 -6.51
C GLY A 114 9.13 -9.15 -6.90
N VAL A 115 8.14 -8.62 -6.17
CA VAL A 115 7.56 -7.27 -6.38
C VAL A 115 7.79 -6.44 -5.13
N GLN A 116 8.52 -5.33 -5.23
CA GLN A 116 8.69 -4.39 -4.11
C GLN A 116 7.37 -3.69 -3.80
N VAL A 117 7.12 -3.32 -2.54
CA VAL A 117 5.92 -2.56 -2.18
C VAL A 117 6.33 -1.20 -1.62
N VAL A 118 5.94 -0.14 -2.31
CA VAL A 118 6.36 1.22 -1.99
C VAL A 118 5.14 2.10 -1.81
N ALA A 119 5.12 2.89 -0.74
CA ALA A 119 4.21 4.03 -0.60
C ALA A 119 4.97 5.31 -0.91
N SER A 120 4.43 6.17 -1.77
CA SER A 120 5.03 7.45 -2.14
C SER A 120 4.08 8.62 -1.97
N LYS A 121 4.57 9.69 -1.35
CA LYS A 121 3.89 10.95 -1.14
C LYS A 121 4.54 12.05 -1.97
N GLY A 122 3.84 12.54 -2.98
CA GLY A 122 4.23 13.73 -3.73
C GLY A 122 5.45 13.58 -4.65
N GLU A 123 5.99 12.38 -4.86
CA GLU A 123 7.08 12.16 -5.81
C GLU A 123 6.60 11.80 -7.21
N TYR A 124 5.44 11.11 -7.30
CA TYR A 124 4.94 10.56 -8.55
C TYR A 124 3.55 11.12 -8.90
N ASP A 125 3.34 11.33 -10.19
CA ASP A 125 2.03 11.59 -10.78
C ASP A 125 1.40 10.23 -11.16
N PRO A 126 0.29 9.82 -10.51
CA PRO A 126 -0.32 8.50 -10.74
C PRO A 126 -0.73 8.29 -12.20
N VAL A 127 -1.14 9.35 -12.91
CA VAL A 127 -1.54 9.24 -14.32
C VAL A 127 -0.33 8.92 -15.19
N LYS A 128 0.84 9.49 -14.90
CA LYS A 128 2.05 9.26 -15.70
C LYS A 128 2.71 7.93 -15.41
N VAL A 129 2.77 7.54 -14.14
CA VAL A 129 3.48 6.32 -13.73
C VAL A 129 2.70 5.05 -14.03
N PHE A 130 1.36 5.11 -14.05
CA PHE A 130 0.50 3.96 -14.37
C PHE A 130 0.00 3.95 -15.84
N ALA A 131 0.48 4.86 -16.69
CA ALA A 131 0.12 4.91 -18.11
C ALA A 131 0.87 3.87 -18.98
N ALA A 132 1.74 3.06 -18.38
CA ALA A 132 2.49 2.00 -19.07
C ALA A 132 1.58 0.84 -19.52
#